data_AF-A0A838CPK5-F1
#
_entry.id   AF-A0A838CPK5-F1
#
_cell.length_a   1.000
_cell.length_b   1.000
_cell.length_c   1.000
_cell.angle_alpha   90.00
_cell.angle_beta   90.00
_cell.angle_gamma   90.00
#
_symmetry.space_group_name_H-M   'P 1'
#
loop_
_entity.id
_entity.type
_entity.pdbx_description
1 polymer ?
#
loop_
_entity_poly.entity_id
_entity_poly.type
_entity_poly.pdbx_seq_one_letter_code
_entity_poly.pdbx_strand_id
1 'polypeptide(L)'
;MNKRGVISLVIAGMNLLLFLIVRGPNINLGLYTGMLLVLSSLGIAFAVFSKRWISLLVGTVLNAAGLVIAVSLLILIGITER
;
A
#
# COMPACT_ATOMS: atom_id res chain seq x y z
N MET A 1 4.80 18.17 -8.39
CA MET A 1 5.00 16.74 -8.71
C MET A 1 4.75 16.49 -10.19
N ASN A 2 5.31 15.45 -10.78
CA ASN A 2 4.97 15.04 -12.15
C ASN A 2 3.87 13.96 -12.16
N LYS A 3 3.40 13.55 -13.35
CA LYS A 3 2.32 12.56 -13.51
C LYS A 3 2.55 11.28 -12.71
N ARG A 4 3.78 10.73 -12.73
CA ARG A 4 4.15 9.50 -12.00
C ARG A 4 4.11 9.69 -10.49
N GLY A 5 4.61 10.82 -9.99
CA GLY A 5 4.51 11.16 -8.56
C GLY A 5 3.07 11.35 -8.10
N VAL A 6 2.21 11.92 -8.93
CA VAL A 6 0.77 12.02 -8.64
C VAL A 6 0.12 10.64 -8.60
N ILE A 7 0.41 9.75 -9.55
CA ILE A 7 -0.09 8.37 -9.55
C ILE A 7 0.32 7.64 -8.26
N SER A 8 1.58 7.78 -7.83
CA SER A 8 2.06 7.21 -6.56
C SER A 8 1.24 7.71 -5.35
N LEU A 9 0.89 9.00 -5.32
CA LEU A 9 0.07 9.58 -4.25
C LEU A 9 -1.38 9.08 -4.32
N VAL A 10 -1.95 8.95 -5.52
CA VAL A 10 -3.30 8.39 -5.72
C VAL A 10 -3.36 6.95 -5.20
N ILE A 11 -2.34 6.14 -5.51
CA ILE A 11 -2.24 4.76 -5.02
C ILE A 11 -2.18 4.73 -3.49
N ALA A 12 -1.38 5.59 -2.86
CA ALA A 12 -1.36 5.72 -1.41
C ALA A 12 -2.74 6.11 -0.84
N GLY A 13 -3.45 7.02 -1.51
CA GLY A 13 -4.83 7.38 -1.17
C GLY A 13 -5.80 6.20 -1.30
N MET A 14 -5.66 5.37 -2.34
CA MET A 14 -6.47 4.15 -2.50
C MET A 14 -6.20 3.15 -1.38
N ASN A 15 -4.94 2.96 -0.97
CA ASN A 15 -4.61 2.12 0.19
C ASN A 15 -5.27 2.62 1.47
N LEU A 16 -5.28 3.94 1.69
CA LEU A 16 -5.97 4.54 2.83
C LEU A 16 -7.48 4.28 2.76
N LEU A 17 -8.11 4.49 1.60
CA LEU A 17 -9.54 4.20 1.42
C LEU A 17 -9.86 2.72 1.64
N LEU A 18 -9.04 1.81 1.10
CA LEU A 18 -9.18 0.38 1.35
C LEU A 18 -9.12 0.06 2.84
N PHE A 19 -8.17 0.62 3.57
CA PHE A 19 -8.08 0.45 5.03
C PHE A 19 -9.31 0.96 5.80
N LEU A 20 -9.95 2.02 5.31
CA LEU A 20 -11.16 2.56 5.95
C LEU A 20 -12.39 1.68 5.66
N ILE A 21 -12.52 1.16 4.43
CA ILE A 21 -13.67 0.38 3.98
C ILE A 21 -13.59 -1.07 4.49
N VAL A 22 -12.40 -1.66 4.48
CA VAL A 22 -12.17 -3.06 4.83
C VAL A 22 -12.06 -3.17 6.36
N ARG A 23 -13.22 -3.12 7.03
CA ARG A 23 -13.39 -3.36 8.47
C ARG A 23 -14.56 -4.31 8.77
N GLY A 24 -14.39 -5.20 9.74
CA GLY A 24 -15.45 -6.12 10.17
C GLY A 24 -15.02 -7.60 10.21
N PRO A 25 -15.85 -8.45 10.85
CA PRO A 25 -15.49 -9.84 11.17
C PRO A 25 -15.45 -10.80 9.98
N ASN A 26 -16.05 -10.43 8.83
CA ASN A 26 -16.24 -11.34 7.70
C ASN A 26 -15.42 -10.95 6.45
N ILE A 27 -14.24 -10.36 6.69
CA ILE A 27 -13.35 -9.89 5.63
C ILE A 27 -12.42 -11.01 5.21
N ASN A 28 -12.26 -11.16 3.89
CA ASN A 28 -11.18 -11.96 3.35
C ASN A 28 -9.83 -11.22 3.53
N LEU A 29 -9.17 -11.48 4.66
CA LEU A 29 -7.89 -10.88 5.03
C LEU A 29 -6.79 -11.18 4.01
N GLY A 30 -6.80 -12.37 3.40
CA GLY A 30 -5.84 -12.74 2.35
C GLY A 30 -5.98 -11.85 1.10
N LEU A 31 -7.20 -11.64 0.62
CA LEU A 31 -7.47 -10.76 -0.52
C LEU A 31 -7.06 -9.32 -0.22
N TYR A 32 -7.43 -8.80 0.96
CA TYR A 32 -7.06 -7.45 1.38
C TYR A 32 -5.54 -7.27 1.45
N THR A 33 -4.84 -8.22 2.04
CA THR A 33 -3.38 -8.22 2.16
C THR A 33 -2.72 -8.24 0.78
N GLY A 34 -3.22 -9.06 -0.14
CA GLY A 34 -2.75 -9.09 -1.54
C GLY A 34 -2.94 -7.76 -2.26
N MET A 35 -4.10 -7.11 -2.08
CA MET A 35 -4.35 -5.79 -2.66
C MET A 35 -3.34 -4.74 -2.15
N LEU A 36 -3.09 -4.69 -0.84
CA LEU A 36 -2.11 -3.77 -0.25
C LEU A 36 -0.69 -4.02 -0.79
N LEU A 37 -0.25 -5.28 -0.90
CA LEU A 37 1.07 -5.62 -1.45
C LEU A 37 1.23 -5.09 -2.87
N VAL A 38 0.27 -5.36 -3.75
CA VAL A 38 0.33 -4.97 -5.16
C VAL A 38 0.28 -3.45 -5.31
N LEU A 39 -0.69 -2.80 -4.66
CA LEU A 39 -0.86 -1.35 -4.74
C LEU A 39 0.37 -0.63 -4.18
N SER A 40 0.83 -0.95 -2.97
CA SER A 40 2.00 -0.30 -2.40
C SER A 40 3.27 -0.53 -3.22
N SER A 41 3.50 -1.73 -3.75
CA SER A 41 4.65 -2.01 -4.61
C SER A 41 4.63 -1.15 -5.88
N LEU A 42 3.46 -1.02 -6.52
CA LEU A 42 3.27 -0.14 -7.68
C LEU A 42 3.47 1.33 -7.29
N GLY A 43 2.92 1.76 -6.16
CA GLY A 43 3.04 3.13 -5.68
C GLY A 43 4.50 3.55 -5.43
N ILE A 44 5.32 2.65 -4.87
CA ILE A 44 6.77 2.86 -4.72
C ILE A 44 7.45 2.93 -6.09
N ALA A 45 7.14 2.00 -7.01
CA ALA A 45 7.72 2.03 -8.35
C ALA A 45 7.43 3.37 -9.07
N PHE A 46 6.21 3.88 -8.99
CA PHE A 46 5.85 5.18 -9.56
C PHE A 46 6.54 6.36 -8.86
N ALA A 47 6.75 6.30 -7.54
CA ALA A 47 7.51 7.32 -6.79
C ALA A 47 8.96 7.40 -7.28
N VAL A 48 9.62 6.23 -7.41
CA VAL A 48 11.01 6.09 -7.88
C VAL A 48 11.13 6.57 -9.33
N PHE A 49 10.24 6.13 -10.21
CA PHE A 49 10.23 6.55 -11.61
C PHE A 49 9.84 8.01 -11.83
N SER A 50 9.40 8.73 -10.78
CA SER A 50 9.13 10.16 -10.86
C SER A 50 10.40 10.99 -11.04
N LYS A 51 11.58 10.48 -10.64
CA LYS A 51 12.87 11.21 -10.66
C LYS A 51 12.80 12.60 -9.99
N ARG A 52 11.85 12.82 -9.08
CA ARG A 52 11.67 14.08 -8.34
C ARG A 52 11.79 13.76 -6.86
N TRP A 53 12.73 14.41 -6.17
CA TRP A 53 13.02 14.20 -4.76
C TRP A 53 11.77 14.20 -3.87
N ILE A 54 10.87 15.18 -4.03
CA ILE A 54 9.64 15.28 -3.24
C ILE A 54 8.74 14.05 -3.46
N SER A 55 8.47 13.67 -4.71
CA SER A 55 7.60 12.49 -4.95
C SER A 55 8.29 11.18 -4.59
N LEU A 56 9.61 11.10 -4.70
CA LEU A 56 10.38 9.95 -4.20
C LEU A 56 10.16 9.80 -2.70
N LEU A 57 10.38 10.85 -1.92
CA LEU A 57 10.34 10.80 -0.47
C LEU A 57 8.91 10.58 0.03
N VAL A 58 7.96 11.43 -0.39
CA VAL A 58 6.55 11.33 0.04
C VAL A 58 5.91 10.05 -0.47
N GLY A 59 6.07 9.74 -1.75
CA GLY A 59 5.46 8.56 -2.37
C GLY A 59 6.00 7.25 -1.82
N THR A 60 7.31 7.17 -1.56
CA THR A 60 7.90 5.96 -0.97
C THR A 60 7.48 5.78 0.48
N VAL A 61 7.50 6.83 1.30
CA VAL A 61 7.09 6.75 2.72
C VAL A 61 5.63 6.29 2.85
N LEU A 62 4.72 6.92 2.10
CA LEU A 62 3.30 6.59 2.17
C LEU A 62 3.00 5.17 1.70
N ASN A 63 3.61 4.73 0.59
CA ASN A 63 3.39 3.38 0.08
C ASN A 63 4.13 2.31 0.90
N ALA A 64 5.29 2.63 1.49
CA ALA A 64 6.00 1.76 2.41
C ALA A 64 5.18 1.49 3.68
N ALA A 65 4.43 2.47 4.19
CA ALA A 65 3.49 2.24 5.29
C ALA A 65 2.44 1.16 4.93
N GLY A 66 1.90 1.18 3.71
CA GLY A 66 1.01 0.13 3.22
C GLY A 66 1.68 -1.25 3.11
N LEU A 67 2.97 -1.32 2.73
CA LEU A 67 3.74 -2.57 2.75
C LEU A 67 3.94 -3.10 4.17
N VAL A 68 4.27 -2.23 5.13
CA VAL A 68 4.42 -2.62 6.54
C VAL A 68 3.13 -3.24 7.05
N ILE A 69 1.98 -2.60 6.79
CA ILE A 69 0.67 -3.14 7.14
C ILE A 69 0.46 -4.51 6.48
N ALA A 70 0.74 -4.64 5.18
CA ALA A 70 0.55 -5.90 4.47
C ALA A 70 1.42 -7.04 5.03
N VAL A 71 2.69 -6.76 5.36
CA VAL A 71 3.59 -7.75 5.96
C VAL A 71 3.11 -8.15 7.36
N SER A 72 2.65 -7.20 8.17
CA SER A 72 2.05 -7.49 9.48
C SER A 72 0.82 -8.39 9.34
N LEU A 73 -0.02 -8.16 8.34
CA LEU A 73 -1.20 -9.01 8.07
C LEU A 73 -0.81 -10.40 7.56
N LEU A 74 0.20 -10.53 6.71
CA LEU A 74 0.71 -11.84 6.30
C LEU A 74 1.18 -12.67 7.50
N ILE A 75 1.92 -12.05 8.41
CA ILE A 75 2.37 -12.69 9.65
C ILE A 75 1.15 -13.13 10.48
N LEU A 76 0.15 -12.25 10.63
CA LEU A 76 -1.07 -12.55 11.39
C LEU A 76 -1.84 -13.73 10.78
N ILE A 77 -2.05 -13.74 9.46
CA ILE A 77 -2.73 -14.82 8.75
C ILE A 77 -1.97 -16.14 8.95
N GLY A 78 -0.65 -16.14 8.76
CA GLY A 78 0.17 -17.33 8.92
C GLY A 78 0.24 -17.88 10.35
N ILE A 79 0.03 -17.04 11.36
CA ILE A 79 -0.12 -17.49 12.76
C ILE A 79 -1.53 -18.04 13.01
N THR A 80 -2.56 -17.44 12.42
CA THR A 80 -3.97 -17.82 12.64
C THR A 80 -4.37 -19.11 11.93
N GLU A 81 -3.75 -19.42 10.80
CA GLU A 81 -3.99 -20.66 10.04
C GLU A 81 -3.29 -21.91 10.63
N ARG A 82 -2.47 -21.76 11.67
CA ARG A 82 -1.85 -22.86 12.42
C ARG A 82 -2.71 -23.29 13.60
#